data_AF-A0A356X0C2-F1
#
_entry.id   AF-A0A356X0C2-F1
#
_cell.length_a   1.000
_cell.length_b   1.000
_cell.length_c   1.000
_cell.angle_alpha   90.00
_cell.angle_beta   90.00
_cell.angle_gamma   90.00
#
_symmetry.space_group_name_H-M   'P 1'
#
loop_
_entity.id
_entity.type
_entity.pdbx_description
1 polymer ?
#
loop_
_entity_poly.entity_id
_entity_poly.type
_entity_poly.pdbx_seq_one_letter_code
_entity_poly.pdbx_strand_id
1 'polypeptide(L)'
;FSTSNSDKTIDEVIEAVKEMSKNKIGALIVFARTSSLQDLVDAGVNIDAEIKTELLITIFKKETPLHDGAVVIRGNRIVAASCYLPISQNPNISSSFGTRHRAAVGISESNNVFVLVVSEETGRISIARNGSLTSGLTIQKLRAEMEESFGSQKFDEDVAFSSQTDIKLN
;
A
#
# COMPACT_ATOMS: atom_id res chain seq x y z
N PHE A 1 27.39 -5.05 -0.86
CA PHE A 1 26.44 -3.93 -0.86
C PHE A 1 25.24 -4.35 -0.04
N SER A 2 25.01 -3.75 1.13
CA SER A 2 23.84 -4.08 1.95
C SER A 2 22.66 -3.27 1.41
N THR A 3 21.76 -3.92 0.67
CA THR A 3 20.49 -3.33 0.24
C THR A 3 19.67 -2.95 1.47
N SER A 4 19.21 -1.70 1.56
CA SER A 4 18.43 -1.25 2.72
C SER A 4 17.05 -1.93 2.74
N ASN A 5 16.42 -2.02 3.91
CA ASN A 5 15.11 -2.67 4.04
C ASN A 5 14.00 -1.93 3.25
N SER A 6 14.17 -0.61 3.07
CA SER A 6 13.34 0.22 2.19
C SER A 6 13.47 -0.18 0.72
N ASP A 7 14.68 -0.45 0.23
CA ASP A 7 14.90 -0.81 -1.18
C ASP A 7 14.20 -2.13 -1.52
N LYS A 8 14.31 -3.13 -0.63
CA LYS A 8 13.60 -4.42 -0.78
C LYS A 8 12.09 -4.24 -0.81
N THR A 9 11.56 -3.38 0.06
CA THR A 9 10.11 -3.09 0.09
C THR A 9 9.65 -2.44 -1.22
N ILE A 10 10.40 -1.46 -1.73
CA ILE A 10 10.10 -0.80 -3.00
C ILE A 10 10.14 -1.83 -4.14
N ASP A 11 11.15 -2.70 -4.18
CA ASP A 11 11.25 -3.74 -5.20
C ASP A 11 10.04 -4.67 -5.24
N GLU A 12 9.61 -5.18 -4.07
CA GLU A 12 8.45 -6.07 -3.94
C GLU A 12 7.15 -5.38 -4.37
N VAL A 13 6.95 -4.12 -3.98
CA VAL A 13 5.77 -3.34 -4.40
C VAL A 13 5.80 -3.07 -5.91
N ILE A 14 6.96 -2.71 -6.45
CA ILE A 14 7.11 -2.39 -7.88
C ILE A 14 6.80 -3.62 -8.73
N GLU A 15 7.31 -4.79 -8.39
CA GLU A 15 7.03 -6.01 -9.16
C GLU A 15 5.56 -6.42 -9.04
N ALA A 16 4.94 -6.30 -7.86
CA ALA A 16 3.51 -6.52 -7.69
C ALA A 16 2.66 -5.58 -8.55
N VAL A 17 2.98 -4.29 -8.54
CA VAL A 17 2.25 -3.26 -9.29
C VAL A 17 2.39 -3.44 -10.79
N LYS A 18 3.57 -3.84 -11.25
CA LYS A 18 3.82 -4.17 -12.66
C LYS A 18 2.95 -5.33 -13.13
N GLU A 19 2.87 -6.41 -12.35
CA GLU A 19 2.01 -7.55 -12.66
C GLU A 19 0.53 -7.20 -12.60
N MET A 20 0.10 -6.47 -11.56
CA MET A 20 -1.29 -6.02 -11.43
C MET A 20 -1.69 -5.05 -12.55
N SER A 21 -0.82 -4.13 -12.94
CA SER A 21 -1.04 -3.20 -14.04
C SER A 21 -1.22 -3.93 -15.38
N LYS A 22 -0.31 -4.87 -15.68
CA LYS A 22 -0.34 -5.69 -16.90
C LYS A 22 -1.63 -6.51 -17.00
N ASN A 23 -2.07 -7.09 -15.89
CA ASN A 23 -3.27 -7.94 -15.84
C ASN A 23 -4.55 -7.18 -15.48
N LYS A 24 -4.48 -5.85 -15.32
CA LYS A 24 -5.61 -4.99 -14.92
C LYS A 24 -6.28 -5.44 -13.62
N ILE A 25 -5.48 -5.85 -12.65
CA ILE A 25 -5.93 -6.15 -11.29
C ILE A 25 -6.01 -4.82 -10.52
N GLY A 26 -7.20 -4.52 -10.00
CA GLY A 26 -7.43 -3.30 -9.23
C GLY A 26 -6.73 -3.35 -7.87
N ALA A 27 -5.93 -2.32 -7.56
CA ALA A 27 -5.22 -2.24 -6.30
C ALA A 27 -5.34 -0.86 -5.65
N LEU A 28 -5.33 -0.84 -4.33
CA LEU A 28 -5.35 0.37 -3.50
C LEU A 28 -4.47 0.14 -2.28
N ILE A 29 -3.27 0.74 -2.26
CA ILE A 29 -2.27 0.53 -1.22
C ILE A 29 -1.95 1.85 -0.54
N VAL A 30 -2.14 1.92 0.77
CA VAL A 30 -1.86 3.10 1.60
C VAL A 30 -0.58 2.86 2.38
N PHE A 31 0.42 3.71 2.17
CA PHE A 31 1.65 3.73 2.95
C PHE A 31 1.53 4.79 4.05
N ALA A 32 1.40 4.32 5.29
CA ALA A 32 1.25 5.16 6.47
C ALA A 32 2.57 5.24 7.26
N ARG A 33 2.89 6.46 7.74
CA ARG A 33 4.11 6.73 8.53
C ARG A 33 3.90 6.60 10.03
N THR A 34 2.67 6.79 10.51
CA THR A 34 2.34 6.83 11.95
C THR A 34 1.09 6.00 12.22
N SER A 35 0.73 5.88 13.51
CA SER A 35 -0.50 5.24 13.97
C SER A 35 -1.79 6.04 13.66
N SER A 36 -1.72 7.14 12.90
CA SER A 36 -2.87 8.01 12.62
C SER A 36 -4.02 7.32 11.86
N LEU A 37 -3.79 6.11 11.33
CA LEU A 37 -4.80 5.28 10.66
C LEU A 37 -5.20 4.05 11.49
N GLN A 38 -5.05 4.07 12.82
CA GLN A 38 -5.33 2.89 13.65
C GLN A 38 -6.79 2.44 13.54
N ASP A 39 -7.74 3.36 13.61
CA ASP A 39 -9.16 3.04 13.47
C ASP A 39 -9.49 2.33 12.15
N LEU A 40 -8.82 2.71 11.05
CA LEU A 40 -8.98 2.06 9.75
C LEU A 40 -8.39 0.65 9.72
N VAL A 41 -7.25 0.47 10.40
CA VAL A 41 -6.58 -0.83 10.54
C VAL A 41 -7.42 -1.78 11.40
N ASP A 42 -7.99 -1.28 12.50
CA ASP A 42 -8.81 -2.06 13.42
C ASP A 42 -10.15 -2.50 12.80
N ALA A 43 -10.69 -1.70 11.87
CA ALA A 43 -11.88 -2.05 11.10
C ALA A 43 -11.60 -2.99 9.91
N GLY A 44 -10.34 -3.12 9.49
CA GLY A 44 -9.92 -4.01 8.41
C GLY A 44 -9.62 -5.43 8.87
N VAL A 45 -9.12 -6.26 7.97
CA VAL A 45 -8.60 -7.59 8.30
C VAL A 45 -7.12 -7.45 8.65
N ASN A 46 -6.75 -7.72 9.91
CA ASN A 46 -5.36 -7.72 10.35
C ASN A 46 -4.58 -8.84 9.63
N ILE A 47 -3.44 -8.49 9.03
CA ILE A 47 -2.59 -9.42 8.29
C ILE A 47 -1.25 -9.62 8.99
N ASP A 48 -0.63 -8.53 9.44
CA ASP A 48 0.71 -8.48 10.04
C ASP A 48 1.75 -9.39 9.34
N ALA A 49 2.08 -9.06 8.09
CA ALA A 49 3.00 -9.83 7.27
C ALA A 49 4.12 -8.98 6.66
N GLU A 50 5.25 -9.61 6.35
CA GLU A 50 6.26 -8.98 5.49
C GLU A 50 5.71 -8.71 4.09
N ILE A 51 6.19 -7.64 3.46
CA ILE A 51 5.79 -7.29 2.11
C ILE A 51 6.44 -8.26 1.13
N LYS A 52 5.58 -8.99 0.40
CA LYS A 52 5.96 -9.91 -0.69
C LYS A 52 5.11 -9.66 -1.90
N THR A 53 5.73 -9.72 -3.07
CA THR A 53 5.09 -9.53 -4.37
C THR A 53 3.87 -10.43 -4.53
N GLU A 54 4.03 -11.72 -4.26
CA GLU A 54 2.99 -12.74 -4.39
C GLU A 54 1.84 -12.51 -3.42
N LEU A 55 2.13 -12.03 -2.20
CA LEU A 55 1.13 -11.72 -1.20
C LEU A 55 0.26 -10.53 -1.62
N LEU A 56 0.88 -9.44 -2.11
CA LEU A 56 0.14 -8.27 -2.60
C LEU A 56 -0.77 -8.65 -3.78
N ILE A 57 -0.24 -9.40 -4.76
CA ILE A 57 -1.02 -9.87 -5.91
C ILE A 57 -2.20 -10.75 -5.44
N THR A 58 -1.96 -11.64 -4.48
CA THR A 58 -3.00 -12.53 -3.94
C THR A 58 -4.10 -11.75 -3.24
N ILE A 59 -3.77 -10.76 -2.42
CA ILE A 59 -4.75 -9.92 -1.72
C ILE A 59 -5.68 -9.21 -2.72
N PHE A 60 -5.14 -8.64 -3.80
CA PHE A 60 -5.95 -7.89 -4.76
C PHE A 60 -6.65 -8.74 -5.82
N LYS A 61 -6.49 -10.07 -5.76
CA LYS A 61 -7.16 -10.96 -6.71
C LYS A 61 -8.67 -11.00 -6.42
N LYS A 62 -9.49 -10.76 -7.46
CA LYS A 62 -10.94 -10.51 -7.36
C LYS A 62 -11.73 -11.66 -6.72
N GLU A 63 -11.20 -12.88 -6.76
CA GLU A 63 -11.85 -14.05 -6.18
C GLU A 63 -11.63 -14.19 -4.67
N THR A 64 -10.84 -13.32 -4.04
CA THR A 64 -10.54 -13.40 -2.60
C THR A 64 -11.41 -12.44 -1.79
N PRO A 65 -11.75 -12.73 -0.52
CA PRO A 65 -12.44 -11.74 0.33
C PRO A 65 -11.63 -10.46 0.59
N LEU A 66 -10.29 -10.52 0.48
CA LEU A 66 -9.39 -9.45 0.89
C LEU A 66 -9.22 -8.31 -0.14
N HIS A 67 -9.70 -8.50 -1.38
CA HIS A 67 -9.47 -7.55 -2.47
C HIS A 67 -10.35 -6.29 -2.42
N ASP A 68 -11.44 -6.34 -1.65
CA ASP A 68 -12.35 -5.22 -1.51
C ASP A 68 -11.88 -4.30 -0.39
N GLY A 69 -11.45 -3.08 -0.76
CA GLY A 69 -10.85 -2.10 0.14
C GLY A 69 -9.36 -1.88 -0.12
N ALA A 70 -8.70 -1.26 0.87
CA ALA A 70 -7.29 -0.91 0.81
C ALA A 70 -6.42 -1.87 1.61
N VAL A 71 -5.19 -2.05 1.13
CA VAL A 71 -4.09 -2.60 1.92
C VAL A 71 -3.37 -1.44 2.60
N VAL A 72 -3.11 -1.56 3.89
CA VAL A 72 -2.34 -0.58 4.66
C VAL A 72 -0.96 -1.17 4.95
N ILE A 73 0.07 -0.43 4.56
CA ILE A 73 1.48 -0.74 4.80
C ILE A 73 2.04 0.28 5.79
N ARG A 74 2.75 -0.21 6.81
CA ARG A 74 3.52 0.60 7.76
C ARG A 74 4.92 0.04 7.86
N GLY A 75 5.92 0.88 7.59
CA GLY A 75 7.29 0.43 7.46
C GLY A 75 7.45 -0.61 6.36
N ASN A 76 8.00 -1.77 6.70
CA ASN A 76 8.19 -2.92 5.83
C ASN A 76 7.13 -4.02 6.00
N ARG A 77 5.96 -3.69 6.61
CA ARG A 77 4.91 -4.67 6.92
C ARG A 77 3.54 -4.27 6.38
N ILE A 78 2.80 -5.26 5.90
CA ILE A 78 1.37 -5.16 5.63
C ILE A 78 0.65 -5.33 6.97
N VAL A 79 0.01 -4.28 7.46
CA VAL A 79 -0.67 -4.32 8.77
C VAL A 79 -2.11 -4.79 8.63
N ALA A 80 -2.80 -4.39 7.57
CA ALA A 80 -4.17 -4.81 7.31
C ALA A 80 -4.52 -4.79 5.82
N ALA A 81 -5.54 -5.57 5.47
CA ALA A 81 -6.20 -5.57 4.17
C ALA A 81 -7.70 -5.26 4.35
N SER A 82 -8.43 -5.11 3.24
CA SER A 82 -9.86 -4.76 3.24
C SER A 82 -10.24 -3.54 4.08
N CYS A 83 -9.35 -2.56 4.16
CA CYS A 83 -9.60 -1.33 4.91
C CYS A 83 -10.49 -0.39 4.09
N TYR A 84 -11.64 0.01 4.62
CA TYR A 84 -12.54 0.97 3.98
C TYR A 84 -12.04 2.40 4.18
N LEU A 85 -11.74 3.10 3.09
CA LEU A 85 -11.22 4.47 3.15
C LEU A 85 -12.33 5.51 2.91
N PRO A 86 -12.20 6.73 3.48
CA PRO A 86 -13.06 7.84 3.13
C PRO A 86 -12.92 8.19 1.64
N ILE A 87 -14.05 8.47 0.99
CA ILE A 87 -14.13 8.83 -0.43
C ILE A 87 -14.18 10.36 -0.55
N SER A 88 -13.24 10.94 -1.30
CA SER A 88 -13.24 12.38 -1.57
C SER A 88 -14.52 12.82 -2.31
N GLN A 89 -15.06 13.96 -1.90
CA GLN A 89 -16.19 14.65 -2.53
C GLN A 89 -15.72 15.77 -3.47
N ASN A 90 -14.42 15.85 -3.76
CA ASN A 90 -13.86 16.89 -4.62
C ASN A 90 -14.39 16.76 -6.06
N PRO A 91 -15.16 17.74 -6.57
CA PRO A 91 -15.77 17.67 -7.90
C PRO A 91 -14.73 17.78 -9.03
N ASN A 92 -13.49 18.18 -8.71
CA ASN A 92 -12.41 18.30 -9.70
C ASN A 92 -11.77 16.94 -10.04
N ILE A 93 -12.08 15.87 -9.31
CA ILE A 93 -11.65 14.52 -9.68
C ILE A 93 -12.42 14.10 -10.93
N SER A 94 -11.70 13.78 -12.01
CA SER A 94 -12.31 13.35 -13.27
C SER A 94 -13.34 12.24 -13.06
N SER A 95 -14.50 12.36 -13.71
CA SER A 95 -15.56 11.35 -13.69
C SER A 95 -15.11 9.97 -14.21
N SER A 96 -14.02 9.93 -15.00
CA SER A 96 -13.40 8.70 -15.48
C SER A 96 -12.70 7.89 -14.38
N PHE A 97 -12.46 8.48 -13.20
CA PHE A 97 -11.84 7.78 -12.08
C PHE A 97 -12.90 7.04 -11.24
N GLY A 98 -12.62 5.77 -10.92
CA GLY A 98 -13.46 4.93 -10.08
C GLY A 98 -13.36 5.22 -8.58
N THR A 99 -14.06 4.42 -7.77
CA THR A 99 -14.13 4.56 -6.30
C THR A 99 -12.77 4.46 -5.62
N ARG A 100 -11.88 3.54 -6.04
CA ARG A 100 -10.50 3.42 -5.50
C ARG A 100 -9.68 4.70 -5.63
N HIS A 101 -9.84 5.43 -6.74
CA HIS A 101 -9.13 6.70 -6.93
C HIS A 101 -9.68 7.79 -6.01
N ARG A 102 -11.01 7.90 -5.89
CA ARG A 102 -11.63 8.85 -4.96
C ARG A 102 -11.31 8.52 -3.50
N ALA A 103 -11.22 7.24 -3.15
CA ALA A 103 -10.75 6.76 -1.85
C ALA A 103 -9.29 7.16 -1.59
N ALA A 104 -8.41 6.98 -2.59
CA ALA A 104 -7.01 7.37 -2.50
C ALA A 104 -6.85 8.89 -2.28
N VAL A 105 -7.62 9.71 -2.99
CA VAL A 105 -7.64 11.15 -2.77
C VAL A 105 -8.18 11.46 -1.37
N GLY A 106 -9.33 10.91 -1.01
CA GLY A 106 -10.02 11.20 0.25
C GLY A 106 -9.16 10.92 1.49
N ILE A 107 -8.48 9.78 1.54
CA ILE A 107 -7.57 9.50 2.66
C ILE A 107 -6.39 10.48 2.70
N SER A 108 -5.87 10.87 1.53
CA SER A 108 -4.71 11.77 1.40
C SER A 108 -5.02 13.25 1.65
N GLU A 109 -6.30 13.65 1.69
CA GLU A 109 -6.72 15.03 2.00
C GLU A 109 -6.47 15.39 3.46
N SER A 110 -6.72 14.44 4.37
CA SER A 110 -6.63 14.66 5.82
C SER A 110 -5.44 13.95 6.48
N ASN A 111 -4.69 13.14 5.73
CA ASN A 111 -3.56 12.37 6.26
C ASN A 111 -2.33 12.52 5.38
N ASN A 112 -1.15 12.60 6.03
CA ASN A 112 0.14 12.57 5.35
C ASN A 112 0.49 11.12 4.98
N VAL A 113 -0.10 10.64 3.88
CA VAL A 113 0.08 9.28 3.37
C VAL A 113 0.48 9.30 1.91
N PHE A 114 1.19 8.26 1.48
CA PHE A 114 1.39 7.96 0.07
C PHE A 114 0.41 6.87 -0.32
N VAL A 115 -0.46 7.12 -1.30
CA VAL A 115 -1.44 6.11 -1.74
C VAL A 115 -1.16 5.74 -3.18
N LEU A 116 -1.09 4.44 -3.45
CA LEU A 116 -0.88 3.86 -4.77
C LEU A 116 -2.17 3.20 -5.25
N VAL A 117 -2.52 3.45 -6.51
CA VAL A 117 -3.71 2.90 -7.16
C VAL A 117 -3.33 2.25 -8.48
N VAL A 118 -3.86 1.05 -8.72
CA VAL A 118 -3.87 0.41 -10.05
C VAL A 118 -5.32 0.32 -10.51
N SER A 119 -5.62 0.86 -11.69
CA SER A 119 -6.95 0.82 -12.29
C SER A 119 -7.27 -0.59 -12.80
N GLU A 120 -8.40 -1.17 -12.37
CA GLU A 120 -8.90 -2.45 -12.88
C GLU A 120 -9.45 -2.38 -14.32
N GLU A 121 -9.74 -1.18 -14.81
CA GLU A 121 -10.27 -0.97 -16.16
C GLU A 121 -9.14 -0.82 -17.19
N THR A 122 -8.10 -0.07 -16.81
CA THR A 122 -7.06 0.40 -17.73
C THR A 122 -5.67 -0.13 -17.40
N GLY A 123 -5.44 -0.65 -16.20
CA GLY A 123 -4.11 -0.99 -15.70
C GLY A 123 -3.26 0.25 -15.35
N ARG A 124 -3.78 1.47 -15.52
CA ARG A 124 -3.03 2.70 -15.23
C ARG A 124 -2.66 2.78 -13.76
N ILE A 125 -1.41 3.17 -13.53
CA ILE A 125 -0.83 3.40 -12.21
C ILE A 125 -1.04 4.88 -11.87
N SER A 126 -1.56 5.12 -10.66
CA SER A 126 -1.75 6.47 -10.12
C SER A 126 -1.26 6.54 -8.68
N ILE A 127 -0.85 7.72 -8.25
CA ILE A 127 -0.52 8.01 -6.85
C ILE A 127 -1.38 9.17 -6.33
N ALA A 128 -1.77 9.11 -5.06
CA ALA A 128 -2.44 10.21 -4.37
C ALA A 128 -1.67 10.65 -3.13
N ARG A 129 -1.47 11.97 -3.00
CA ARG A 129 -0.76 12.62 -1.89
C ARG A 129 -1.34 14.03 -1.70
N ASN A 130 -1.52 14.45 -0.46
CA ASN A 130 -1.99 15.81 -0.12
C ASN A 130 -3.24 16.24 -0.91
N GLY A 131 -4.22 15.33 -1.03
CA GLY A 131 -5.48 15.55 -1.76
C GLY A 131 -5.35 15.67 -3.28
N SER A 132 -4.17 15.40 -3.85
CA SER A 132 -3.92 15.46 -5.30
C SER A 132 -3.67 14.07 -5.86
N LEU A 133 -4.17 13.80 -7.06
CA LEU A 133 -3.98 12.55 -7.80
C LEU A 133 -3.08 12.78 -9.01
N THR A 134 -2.00 12.02 -9.13
CA THR A 134 -1.17 11.95 -10.34
C THR A 134 -1.39 10.60 -10.99
N SER A 135 -1.81 10.57 -12.26
CA SER A 135 -2.20 9.35 -12.97
C SER A 135 -1.33 9.11 -14.21
N GLY A 136 -1.24 7.85 -14.64
CA GLY A 136 -0.49 7.46 -15.84
C GLY A 136 1.02 7.35 -15.62
N LEU A 137 1.44 6.98 -14.41
CA LEU A 137 2.85 6.80 -14.09
C LEU A 137 3.43 5.58 -14.81
N THR A 138 4.68 5.71 -15.27
CA THR A 138 5.51 4.56 -15.64
C THR A 138 6.07 3.88 -14.38
N ILE A 139 6.51 2.64 -14.50
CA ILE A 139 7.17 1.92 -13.39
C ILE A 139 8.41 2.69 -12.89
N GLN A 140 9.19 3.26 -13.81
CA GLN A 140 10.38 4.05 -13.47
C GLN A 140 10.00 5.31 -12.68
N LYS A 141 8.93 6.00 -13.09
CA LYS A 141 8.46 7.20 -12.39
C LYS A 141 7.88 6.84 -11.03
N LEU A 142 7.10 5.75 -10.92
CA LEU A 142 6.59 5.26 -9.64
C LEU A 142 7.73 4.94 -8.67
N ARG A 143 8.77 4.22 -9.13
CA ARG A 143 9.95 3.92 -8.31
C ARG A 143 10.60 5.19 -7.78
N ALA A 144 10.85 6.17 -8.64
CA ALA A 144 11.44 7.45 -8.24
C ALA A 144 10.57 8.18 -7.18
N GLU A 145 9.24 8.20 -7.36
CA GLU A 145 8.32 8.80 -6.38
C GLU A 145 8.33 8.06 -5.03
N MET A 146 8.46 6.73 -5.03
CA MET A 146 8.59 5.93 -3.81
C MET A 146 9.94 6.16 -3.13
N GLU A 147 11.04 6.15 -3.89
CA GLU A 147 12.38 6.44 -3.37
C GLU A 147 12.47 7.85 -2.78
N GLU A 148 11.84 8.86 -3.40
CA GLU A 148 11.76 10.20 -2.82
C GLU A 148 10.91 10.23 -1.54
N SER A 149 9.81 9.46 -1.52
CA SER A 149 8.89 9.42 -0.38
C SER A 149 9.41 8.64 0.83
N PHE A 150 10.27 7.65 0.61
CA PHE A 150 10.72 6.69 1.62
C PHE A 150 12.24 6.64 1.82
N GLY A 151 13.04 7.13 0.88
CA GLY A 151 14.51 6.97 0.81
C GLY A 151 15.34 7.72 1.85
N SER A 152 14.72 8.30 2.87
CA SER A 152 15.41 8.85 4.05
C SER A 152 15.11 8.08 5.34
N GLN A 153 14.27 7.04 5.31
CA GLN A 153 13.96 6.26 6.50
C GLN A 153 14.89 5.03 6.57
N LYS A 154 15.91 5.12 7.43
CA LYS A 154 16.39 3.92 8.11
C LYS A 154 15.20 3.41 8.93
N PHE A 155 14.53 2.39 8.42
CA PHE A 155 13.57 1.64 9.23
C PHE A 155 14.38 0.96 10.32
N ASP A 156 14.28 1.48 11.54
CA ASP A 156 15.02 0.97 12.68
C ASP A 156 14.76 -0.53 12.83
N GLU A 157 15.86 -1.27 12.95
CA GLU A 157 15.93 -2.70 13.16
C GLU A 157 15.40 -3.07 14.55
N ASP A 158 14.08 -3.10 14.76
CA ASP A 158 13.55 -3.59 16.04
C ASP A 158 12.18 -4.26 15.87
N VAL A 159 12.16 -5.44 15.22
CA VAL A 159 11.34 -6.56 15.67
C VAL A 159 12.12 -7.85 15.37
N ALA A 160 13.18 -8.07 16.16
CA ALA A 160 13.72 -9.41 16.31
C ALA A 160 12.59 -10.31 16.83
N PHE A 161 12.24 -11.31 16.04
CA PHE A 161 11.35 -12.40 16.41
C PHE A 161 11.83 -13.01 17.73
N SER A 162 11.09 -12.78 18.82
CA SER A 162 11.36 -13.41 20.11
C SER A 162 10.88 -14.87 20.08
N SER A 163 11.56 -15.71 19.29
CA SER A 163 11.58 -17.14 19.56
C SER A 163 12.65 -17.44 20.60
N GLN A 164 12.30 -17.31 21.88
CA GLN A 164 12.93 -18.15 22.89
C GLN A 164 11.86 -19.01 23.56
N THR A 165 11.92 -20.26 23.15
CA THR A 165 11.27 -21.42 23.73
C THR A 165 11.80 -21.65 25.14
N ASP A 166 11.00 -21.36 26.16
CA ASP A 166 11.21 -21.95 27.48
C ASP A 166 10.45 -23.28 27.56
N ILE A 167 11.09 -24.34 27.06
CA ILE A 167 10.88 -25.67 27.62
C ILE A 167 11.79 -25.76 28.85
N LYS A 168 11.20 -25.62 30.03
CA LYS A 168 11.76 -26.22 31.24
C LYS A 168 10.71 -27.18 31.81
N LEU A 169 10.97 -28.46 31.58
CA LEU A 169 10.37 -29.53 32.37
C LEU A 169 10.76 -29.32 33.84
N ASN A 170 9.76 -29.33 34.71
CA ASN A 170 9.90 -29.73 36.09
C ASN A 170 9.14 -31.04 36.27
#